data_AF-A0A512U660-F1
#
_entry.id   AF-A0A512U660-F1
#
_cell.length_a   1.000
_cell.length_b   1.000
_cell.length_c   1.000
_cell.angle_alpha   90.00
_cell.angle_beta   90.00
_cell.angle_gamma   90.00
#
_symmetry.space_group_name_H-M   'P 1'
#
loop_
_entity.id
_entity.type
_entity.pdbx_description
1 polymer ?
#
loop_
_entity_poly.entity_id
_entity_poly.type
_entity_poly.pdbx_seq_one_letter_code
_entity_poly.pdbx_strand_id
1 'polypeptide(L)'
;MMKILIRENPRTLALKSSSHSLTFRQISTSSGETNEQPKVEVHLQPNSEISRETGFKNLLNREVFGCLGLINVYNQIYLALITGASLNVARPLPYESVDKIYSVDFFSLSSDEWDFANVDVNGMMVPISSDSEDYDVSAIRAVHPCFEFKKLLSNGSFYYSNDFDLTSQLQARGVNQEKLQKEPSLPEIPMNILQ
;
A
#
# COMPACT_ATOMS: atom_id res chain seq x y z
N MET A 1 -5.44 -8.25 -8.23
CA MET A 1 -4.94 -8.09 -6.86
C MET A 1 -3.47 -7.74 -6.91
N MET A 2 -3.05 -6.63 -6.27
CA MET A 2 -1.64 -6.22 -6.23
C MET A 2 -0.89 -6.91 -5.09
N LYS A 3 0.41 -7.13 -5.28
CA LYS A 3 1.31 -7.72 -4.28
C LYS A 3 2.59 -6.91 -4.18
N ILE A 4 3.18 -6.87 -2.99
CA ILE A 4 4.49 -6.27 -2.76
C ILE A 4 5.56 -7.36 -2.67
N LEU A 5 6.58 -7.22 -3.51
CA LEU A 5 7.74 -8.09 -3.58
C LEU A 5 9.00 -7.31 -3.17
N ILE A 6 10.02 -8.05 -2.78
CA ILE A 6 11.33 -7.50 -2.42
C ILE A 6 12.45 -8.34 -3.04
N ARG A 7 13.49 -7.66 -3.51
CA ARG A 7 14.81 -8.22 -3.82
C ARG A 7 15.82 -7.55 -2.90
N GLU A 8 16.64 -8.33 -2.19
CA GLU A 8 17.54 -7.78 -1.14
C GLU A 8 18.78 -7.09 -1.70
N ASN A 9 19.34 -7.58 -2.81
CA ASN A 9 20.62 -7.12 -3.33
C ASN A 9 20.56 -6.89 -4.86
N PRO A 10 20.56 -5.61 -5.33
CA PRO A 10 20.34 -4.41 -4.53
C PRO A 10 18.90 -4.33 -4.00
N ARG A 11 18.71 -3.74 -2.82
CA ARG A 11 17.39 -3.59 -2.18
C ARG A 11 16.41 -2.90 -3.13
N THR A 12 15.38 -3.62 -3.56
CA THR A 12 14.41 -3.17 -4.55
C THR A 12 13.03 -3.66 -4.14
N LEU A 13 12.09 -2.74 -3.95
CA LEU A 13 10.69 -3.07 -3.74
C LEU A 13 9.97 -3.13 -5.09
N ALA A 14 9.07 -4.07 -5.27
CA ALA A 14 8.30 -4.24 -6.50
C ALA A 14 6.81 -4.37 -6.20
N LEU A 15 6.02 -3.39 -6.63
CA LEU A 15 4.57 -3.44 -6.61
C LEU A 15 4.06 -4.14 -7.87
N LYS A 16 3.69 -5.41 -7.73
CA LYS A 16 3.27 -6.27 -8.83
C LYS A 16 1.76 -6.20 -9.04
N SER A 17 1.35 -5.83 -10.24
CA SER A 17 -0.05 -5.86 -10.71
C SER A 17 -0.30 -7.10 -11.59
N SER A 18 -1.39 -7.12 -12.37
CA SER A 18 -1.73 -8.24 -13.26
C SER A 18 -0.74 -8.43 -14.41
N SER A 19 -0.28 -7.33 -15.03
CA SER A 19 0.58 -7.38 -16.22
C SER A 19 1.98 -6.84 -15.98
N HIS A 20 2.10 -5.77 -15.21
CA HIS A 20 3.36 -5.06 -14.96
C HIS A 20 3.63 -4.87 -13.48
N SER A 21 4.89 -4.62 -13.17
CA SER A 21 5.36 -4.31 -11.83
C SER A 21 6.07 -2.97 -11.83
N LEU A 22 5.82 -2.17 -10.79
CA LEU A 22 6.53 -0.92 -10.54
C LEU A 22 7.64 -1.21 -9.52
N THR A 23 8.90 -1.06 -9.92
CA THR A 23 10.05 -1.24 -9.03
C THR A 23 10.51 0.10 -8.45
N PHE A 24 10.96 0.07 -7.19
CA PHE A 24 11.46 1.23 -6.46
C PHE A 24 12.82 0.87 -5.86
N ARG A 25 13.84 1.65 -6.19
CA ARG A 25 15.20 1.46 -5.69
C ARG A 25 15.82 2.78 -5.30
N GLN A 26 16.28 2.90 -4.06
CA GLN A 26 17.05 4.07 -3.65
C GLN A 26 18.44 4.00 -4.30
N ILE A 27 18.88 5.11 -4.90
CA ILE A 27 20.22 5.26 -5.44
C ILE A 27 21.06 5.98 -4.40
N SER A 28 22.09 5.32 -3.88
CA SER A 28 23.11 5.98 -3.08
C SER A 28 24.10 6.68 -4.01
N THR A 29 24.19 8.01 -3.95
CA THR A 29 25.27 8.74 -4.60
C THR A 29 26.53 8.63 -3.75
N SER A 30 27.61 8.13 -4.34
CA SER A 30 28.93 7.97 -3.70
C SER A 30 29.74 9.28 -3.65
N SER A 31 29.14 10.41 -4.00
CA SER A 31 29.74 11.74 -3.86
C SER A 31 29.72 12.13 -2.38
N GLY A 32 30.89 12.30 -1.77
CA GLY A 32 31.07 12.77 -0.37
C GLY A 32 30.61 14.21 -0.12
N GLU A 33 29.59 14.68 -0.83
CA GLU A 33 28.93 15.95 -0.58
C GLU A 33 27.82 15.74 0.45
N THR A 34 27.96 16.39 1.59
CA THR A 34 27.20 16.18 2.82
C THR A 34 25.72 16.63 2.76
N ASN A 35 25.16 16.91 1.57
CA ASN A 35 23.84 17.53 1.41
C ASN A 35 22.99 16.98 0.23
N GLU A 36 23.36 15.89 -0.44
CA GLU A 36 22.50 15.35 -1.51
C GLU A 36 21.25 14.68 -0.94
N GLN A 37 20.08 15.11 -1.44
CA GLN A 37 18.80 14.47 -1.12
C GLN A 37 18.76 13.04 -1.69
N PRO A 38 18.18 12.08 -0.96
CA PRO A 38 18.09 10.71 -1.44
C PRO A 38 17.21 10.64 -2.70
N LYS A 39 17.72 9.93 -3.73
CA LYS A 39 17.06 9.77 -5.04
C LYS A 39 16.50 8.36 -5.17
N VAL A 40 15.35 8.22 -5.82
CA VAL A 40 14.71 6.92 -6.08
C VAL A 40 14.54 6.71 -7.57
N GLU A 41 15.05 5.58 -8.04
CA GLU A 41 14.77 5.05 -9.37
C GLU A 41 13.45 4.29 -9.35
N VAL A 42 12.58 4.59 -10.33
CA VAL A 42 11.29 3.93 -10.49
C VAL A 42 11.18 3.40 -11.91
N HIS A 43 10.97 2.09 -12.06
CA HIS A 43 10.78 1.47 -13.37
C HIS A 43 9.46 0.70 -13.45
N LEU A 44 8.77 0.85 -14.58
CA LEU A 44 7.64 -0.01 -14.94
C LEU A 44 8.16 -1.14 -15.83
N GLN A 45 8.01 -2.37 -15.37
CA GLN A 45 8.55 -3.55 -16.06
C GLN A 45 7.49 -4.63 -16.24
N PRO A 46 7.55 -5.43 -17.31
CA PRO A 46 6.69 -6.60 -17.45
C PRO A 46 6.88 -7.60 -16.30
N ASN A 47 5.81 -8.27 -15.90
CA ASN A 47 5.86 -9.26 -14.81
C ASN A 47 6.80 -10.44 -15.07
N SER A 48 7.19 -10.69 -16.32
CA SER A 48 8.18 -11.71 -16.70
C SER A 48 9.60 -11.37 -16.21
N GLU A 49 9.91 -10.10 -15.98
CA GLU A 49 11.20 -9.66 -15.43
C GLU A 49 11.23 -9.68 -13.89
N ILE A 50 10.07 -9.87 -13.24
CA ILE A 50 9.92 -9.85 -11.78
C ILE A 50 9.52 -11.24 -11.29
N SER A 51 10.54 -12.05 -11.03
CA SER A 51 10.42 -13.46 -10.68
C SER A 51 11.36 -13.88 -9.54
N ARG A 52 11.19 -15.11 -9.05
CA ARG A 52 12.05 -15.68 -8.01
C ARG A 52 13.48 -15.87 -8.50
N GLU A 53 13.66 -16.21 -9.78
CA GLU A 53 14.96 -16.37 -10.44
C GLU A 53 15.72 -15.04 -10.47
N THR A 54 15.02 -13.92 -10.63
CA THR A 54 15.59 -12.56 -10.55
C THR A 54 15.76 -12.04 -9.12
N GLY A 55 15.51 -12.89 -8.11
CA GLY A 55 15.73 -12.60 -6.69
C GLY A 55 14.55 -11.94 -5.97
N PHE A 56 13.39 -11.79 -6.61
CA PHE A 56 12.20 -11.24 -5.96
C PHE A 56 11.43 -12.31 -5.17
N LYS A 57 11.06 -11.97 -3.93
CA LYS A 57 10.19 -12.78 -3.05
C LYS A 57 9.05 -11.92 -2.52
N ASN A 58 7.96 -12.54 -2.05
CA ASN A 58 6.88 -11.78 -1.39
C ASN A 58 7.43 -11.11 -0.13
N LEU A 59 7.17 -9.81 0.02
CA LEU A 59 7.45 -9.08 1.26
C LEU A 59 6.28 -9.23 2.23
N LEU A 60 5.04 -9.16 1.72
CA LEU A 60 3.83 -9.43 2.47
C LEU A 60 3.05 -10.59 1.86
N ASN A 61 2.40 -11.37 2.73
CA ASN A 61 1.47 -12.44 2.34
C ASN A 61 0.00 -11.98 2.26
N ARG A 62 -0.25 -10.66 2.32
CA ARG A 62 -1.57 -10.04 2.17
C ARG A 62 -1.62 -9.15 0.93
N GLU A 63 -2.84 -8.84 0.51
CA GLU A 63 -3.08 -8.00 -0.65
C GLU A 63 -2.75 -6.53 -0.39
N VAL A 64 -2.38 -5.83 -1.46
CA VAL A 64 -2.20 -4.38 -1.48
C VAL A 64 -3.35 -3.77 -2.26
N PHE A 65 -4.01 -2.77 -1.68
CA PHE A 65 -5.17 -2.09 -2.24
C PHE A 65 -4.80 -0.83 -3.03
N GLY A 66 -3.60 -0.30 -2.79
CA GLY A 66 -3.10 0.89 -3.48
C GLY A 66 -1.70 1.30 -3.02
N CYS A 67 -1.11 2.24 -3.75
CA CYS A 67 0.18 2.85 -3.44
C CYS A 67 -0.04 4.35 -3.25
N LEU A 68 0.19 4.84 -2.03
CA LEU A 68 0.06 6.27 -1.72
C LEU A 68 1.27 7.06 -2.23
N GLY A 69 2.45 6.44 -2.26
CA GLY A 69 3.66 7.05 -2.81
C GLY A 69 4.88 6.86 -1.92
N LEU A 70 5.86 7.75 -2.08
CA LEU A 70 7.12 7.76 -1.35
C LEU A 70 7.13 8.89 -0.30
N ILE A 71 7.77 8.64 0.84
CA ILE A 71 8.01 9.65 1.88
C ILE A 71 9.45 9.56 2.37
N ASN A 72 10.08 10.71 2.63
CA ASN A 72 11.40 10.78 3.28
C ASN A 72 11.20 11.15 4.76
N VAL A 73 11.61 10.25 5.66
CA VAL A 73 11.54 10.44 7.12
C VAL A 73 12.91 10.12 7.70
N TYR A 74 13.50 11.08 8.42
CA TYR A 74 14.86 10.96 8.99
C TYR A 74 15.91 10.46 7.99
N ASN A 75 15.89 11.02 6.78
CA ASN A 75 16.82 10.69 5.70
C ASN A 75 16.72 9.24 5.16
N GLN A 76 15.63 8.56 5.48
CA GLN A 76 15.27 7.25 4.93
C GLN A 76 14.00 7.37 4.10
N ILE A 77 14.00 6.77 2.91
CA ILE A 77 12.82 6.76 2.05
C ILE A 77 11.99 5.51 2.30
N TYR A 78 10.68 5.71 2.45
CA TYR A 78 9.69 4.65 2.62
C TYR A 78 8.65 4.67 1.50
N LEU A 79 8.22 3.50 1.08
CA LEU A 79 7.07 3.28 0.21
C LEU A 79 5.82 3.07 1.08
N ALA A 80 4.82 3.94 0.92
CA ALA A 80 3.56 3.89 1.65
C ALA A 80 2.49 3.15 0.82
N LEU A 81 2.02 2.02 1.34
CA LEU A 81 1.04 1.14 0.67
C LEU A 81 -0.23 1.01 1.50
N ILE A 82 -1.38 0.99 0.82
CA ILE A 82 -2.67 0.66 1.43
C ILE A 82 -2.73 -0.86 1.59
N THR A 83 -2.66 -1.34 2.82
CA THR A 83 -2.67 -2.77 3.16
C THR A 83 -4.00 -3.26 3.71
N GLY A 84 -4.97 -2.36 3.86
CA GLY A 84 -6.35 -2.68 4.19
C GLY A 84 -7.32 -1.57 3.82
N ALA A 85 -8.40 -1.95 3.11
CA ALA A 85 -9.48 -1.06 2.74
C ALA A 85 -10.85 -1.75 2.87
N SER A 86 -11.85 -0.99 3.32
CA SER A 86 -13.26 -1.38 3.24
C SER A 86 -13.79 -0.98 1.88
N LEU A 87 -14.17 -1.98 1.07
CA LEU A 87 -14.59 -1.74 -0.31
C LEU A 87 -16.07 -1.34 -0.40
N ASN A 88 -16.42 -0.51 -1.37
CA ASN A 88 -17.80 -0.09 -1.68
C ASN A 88 -18.56 0.53 -0.49
N VAL A 89 -17.91 1.39 0.30
CA VAL A 89 -18.54 2.07 1.44
C VAL A 89 -19.52 3.17 1.02
N ALA A 90 -19.45 3.64 -0.23
CA ALA A 90 -20.42 4.54 -0.83
C ALA A 90 -20.47 4.35 -2.35
N ARG A 91 -21.59 4.76 -2.96
CA ARG A 91 -21.82 4.74 -4.41
C ARG A 91 -22.54 6.02 -4.84
N PRO A 92 -21.80 7.10 -5.18
CA PRO A 92 -22.42 8.36 -5.60
C PRO A 92 -23.27 8.20 -6.86
N LEU A 93 -22.84 7.31 -7.77
CA LEU A 93 -23.61 6.84 -8.92
C LEU A 93 -23.56 5.30 -8.99
N PRO A 94 -24.50 4.64 -9.70
CA PRO A 94 -24.54 3.17 -9.75
C PRO A 94 -23.27 2.49 -10.28
N TYR A 95 -22.53 3.17 -11.16
CA TYR A 95 -21.29 2.68 -11.76
C TYR A 95 -20.03 3.19 -11.05
N GLU A 96 -20.17 3.77 -9.86
CA GLU A 96 -19.07 4.32 -9.08
C GLU A 96 -18.99 3.67 -7.71
N SER A 97 -17.78 3.29 -7.32
CA SER A 97 -17.49 2.79 -5.98
C SER A 97 -16.57 3.75 -5.24
N VAL A 98 -16.80 3.90 -3.94
CA VAL A 98 -15.87 4.55 -3.02
C VAL A 98 -15.42 3.52 -2.01
N ASP A 99 -14.10 3.46 -1.80
CA ASP A 99 -13.45 2.61 -0.83
C ASP A 99 -12.85 3.45 0.30
N LYS A 100 -12.76 2.87 1.50
CA LYS A 100 -12.22 3.52 2.70
C LYS A 100 -10.95 2.84 3.15
N ILE A 101 -9.88 3.61 3.34
CA ILE A 101 -8.61 3.12 3.89
C ILE A 101 -8.76 2.92 5.39
N TYR A 102 -8.38 1.74 5.90
CA TYR A 102 -8.27 1.48 7.34
C TYR A 102 -6.88 0.99 7.77
N SER A 103 -5.99 0.66 6.83
CA SER A 103 -4.63 0.22 7.14
C SER A 103 -3.64 0.65 6.06
N VAL A 104 -2.54 1.26 6.50
CA VAL A 104 -1.39 1.65 5.66
C VAL A 104 -0.11 1.14 6.30
N ASP A 105 0.81 0.61 5.49
CA ASP A 105 2.14 0.22 5.92
C ASP A 105 3.24 0.92 5.12
N PHE A 106 4.41 1.07 5.74
CA PHE A 106 5.57 1.76 5.20
C PHE A 106 6.73 0.78 5.09
N PHE A 107 7.35 0.72 3.92
CA PHE A 107 8.46 -0.19 3.63
C PHE A 107 9.70 0.61 3.26
N SER A 108 10.79 0.44 4.01
CA SER A 108 12.04 1.18 3.74
C SER A 108 12.67 0.73 2.42
N LEU A 109 13.17 1.67 1.64
CA LEU A 109 13.97 1.39 0.43
C LEU A 109 15.44 1.15 0.72
N SER A 110 15.90 1.40 1.95
CA SER A 110 17.33 1.41 2.31
C SER A 110 17.72 0.43 3.42
N SER A 111 16.77 -0.05 4.22
CA SER A 111 17.02 -0.91 5.39
C SER A 111 15.95 -2.00 5.51
N ASP A 112 16.33 -3.19 5.98
CA ASP A 112 15.45 -4.32 6.29
C ASP A 112 15.02 -4.36 7.77
N GLU A 113 15.50 -3.41 8.59
CA GLU A 113 15.29 -3.34 10.05
C GLU A 113 13.82 -3.56 10.47
N TRP A 114 12.88 -3.09 9.66
CA TRP A 114 11.45 -3.10 9.97
C TRP A 114 10.62 -4.11 9.15
N ASP A 115 11.22 -4.85 8.22
CA ASP A 115 10.46 -5.68 7.26
C ASP A 115 9.68 -6.82 7.94
N PHE A 116 10.23 -7.39 9.00
CA PHE A 116 9.64 -8.50 9.77
C PHE A 116 9.52 -8.19 11.27
N ALA A 117 9.69 -6.93 11.65
CA ALA A 117 9.58 -6.51 13.04
C ALA A 117 8.12 -6.63 13.52
N ASN A 118 7.92 -7.29 14.66
CA ASN A 118 6.65 -7.22 15.36
C ASN A 118 6.57 -5.88 16.08
N VAL A 119 5.51 -5.12 15.82
CA VAL A 119 5.35 -3.77 16.35
C VAL A 119 4.10 -3.73 17.24
N ASP A 120 4.24 -3.15 18.44
CA ASP A 120 3.13 -2.98 19.38
C ASP A 120 2.18 -1.82 18.98
N VAL A 121 1.17 -1.58 19.82
CA VAL A 121 0.17 -0.51 19.60
C VAL A 121 0.77 0.90 19.63
N ASN A 122 2.00 1.06 20.12
CA ASN A 122 2.73 2.32 20.23
C ASN A 122 3.81 2.46 19.15
N GLY A 123 3.93 1.51 18.22
CA GLY A 123 4.94 1.58 17.17
C GLY A 123 6.30 1.04 17.57
N MET A 124 6.41 0.40 18.74
CA MET A 124 7.67 -0.12 19.27
C MET A 124 7.93 -1.54 18.79
N MET A 125 9.17 -1.84 18.43
CA MET A 125 9.59 -3.22 18.17
C MET A 125 9.41 -4.11 19.42
N VAL A 126 8.86 -5.29 19.23
CA VAL A 126 8.67 -6.32 20.25
C VAL A 126 9.68 -7.44 20.01
N PRO A 127 10.61 -7.71 20.96
CA PRO A 127 11.54 -8.82 20.86
C PRO A 127 10.80 -10.16 20.75
N ILE A 128 11.29 -11.06 19.90
CA ILE A 128 10.65 -12.36 19.62
C ILE A 128 10.95 -13.39 20.75
N SER A 129 11.91 -13.11 21.63
CA SER A 129 12.30 -14.00 22.73
C SER A 129 11.56 -13.67 24.04
N SER A 130 10.57 -14.50 24.40
CA SER A 130 9.85 -14.44 25.68
C SER A 130 10.26 -15.54 26.68
N ASP A 131 11.39 -16.21 26.48
CA ASP A 131 11.79 -17.41 27.26
C ASP A 131 13.17 -17.34 27.95
N SER A 132 13.81 -16.18 27.98
CA SER A 132 15.04 -15.99 28.78
C SER A 132 14.77 -15.02 29.92
N GLU A 133 14.96 -15.48 31.17
CA GLU A 133 14.84 -14.67 32.40
C GLU A 133 15.85 -13.51 32.48
N ASP A 134 16.76 -13.39 31.51
CA ASP A 134 17.60 -12.22 31.30
C ASP A 134 16.88 -11.19 30.42
N TYR A 135 15.90 -10.50 31.02
CA TYR A 135 15.38 -9.25 30.46
C TYR A 135 16.51 -8.22 30.50
N ASP A 136 17.23 -8.08 29.39
CA ASP A 136 18.06 -6.90 29.19
C ASP A 136 17.14 -5.70 28.97
N VAL A 137 16.82 -5.00 30.06
CA VAL A 137 16.02 -3.76 30.09
C VAL A 137 16.66 -2.66 29.22
N SER A 138 17.90 -2.85 28.74
CA SER A 138 18.62 -1.92 27.88
C SER A 138 18.44 -2.17 26.37
N ALA A 139 17.69 -3.20 25.94
CA ALA A 139 17.29 -3.33 24.54
C ALA A 139 16.41 -2.12 24.16
N ILE A 140 17.05 -1.11 23.56
CA ILE A 140 16.42 0.14 23.14
C ILE A 140 15.22 -0.23 22.28
N ARG A 141 14.03 0.00 22.82
CA ARG A 141 12.80 -0.10 22.04
C ARG A 141 12.83 1.04 21.04
N ALA A 142 13.17 0.75 19.78
CA ALA A 142 13.05 1.74 18.72
C ALA A 142 11.57 1.86 18.30
N VAL A 143 11.14 3.07 17.95
CA VAL A 143 9.84 3.36 17.34
C VAL A 143 10.02 3.31 15.84
N HIS A 144 9.08 2.70 15.11
CA HIS A 144 9.10 2.78 13.64
C HIS A 144 9.05 4.25 13.18
N PRO A 145 9.98 4.74 12.34
CA PRO A 145 10.04 6.16 11.95
C PRO A 145 8.74 6.74 11.37
N CYS A 146 7.99 5.92 10.62
CA CYS A 146 6.70 6.30 10.05
C CYS A 146 5.47 6.00 10.95
N PHE A 147 5.64 5.68 12.24
CA PHE A 147 4.54 5.22 13.09
C PHE A 147 3.38 6.23 13.19
N GLU A 148 3.68 7.52 13.41
CA GLU A 148 2.64 8.55 13.49
C GLU A 148 1.90 8.73 12.15
N PHE A 149 2.59 8.62 11.02
CA PHE A 149 1.95 8.63 9.70
C PHE A 149 1.07 7.40 9.49
N LYS A 150 1.52 6.21 9.92
CA LYS A 150 0.72 4.99 9.89
C LYS A 150 -0.55 5.15 10.71
N LYS A 151 -0.45 5.68 11.93
CA LYS A 151 -1.60 5.95 12.81
C LYS A 151 -2.58 6.94 12.17
N LEU A 152 -2.07 8.05 11.63
CA LEU A 152 -2.88 9.05 10.95
C LEU A 152 -3.62 8.46 9.75
N LEU A 153 -2.89 7.83 8.82
CA LEU A 153 -3.45 7.33 7.56
C LEU A 153 -4.33 6.08 7.75
N SER A 154 -4.17 5.36 8.86
CA SER A 154 -5.00 4.18 9.20
C SER A 154 -6.20 4.53 10.09
N ASN A 155 -6.48 5.80 10.35
CA ASN A 155 -7.57 6.21 11.25
C ASN A 155 -8.99 6.04 10.67
N GLY A 156 -9.12 5.56 9.42
CA GLY A 156 -10.41 5.37 8.78
C GLY A 156 -11.05 6.63 8.17
N SER A 157 -10.31 7.71 7.97
CA SER A 157 -10.84 8.99 7.44
C SER A 157 -10.43 9.27 6.00
N PHE A 158 -9.69 8.36 5.36
CA PHE A 158 -9.22 8.51 3.99
C PHE A 158 -9.99 7.58 3.04
N TYR A 159 -10.34 8.11 1.87
CA TYR A 159 -11.19 7.45 0.88
C TYR A 159 -10.58 7.58 -0.51
N TYR A 160 -10.85 6.61 -1.37
CA TYR A 160 -10.42 6.62 -2.76
C TYR A 160 -11.46 5.92 -3.65
N SER A 161 -11.31 6.06 -4.96
CA SER A 161 -12.08 5.32 -5.97
C SER A 161 -11.15 4.97 -7.13
N ASN A 162 -11.43 3.85 -7.77
CA ASN A 162 -10.80 3.46 -9.03
C ASN A 162 -11.63 3.89 -10.25
N ASP A 163 -12.86 4.37 -10.04
CA ASP A 163 -13.84 4.61 -11.09
C ASP A 163 -13.99 6.10 -11.43
N PHE A 164 -13.69 6.98 -10.48
CA PHE A 164 -13.81 8.43 -10.62
C PHE A 164 -12.89 9.20 -9.66
N ASP A 165 -12.74 10.51 -9.89
CA ASP A 165 -11.98 11.41 -9.01
C ASP A 165 -12.86 11.95 -7.86
N LEU A 166 -12.53 11.56 -6.61
CA LEU A 166 -13.22 12.03 -5.40
C LEU A 166 -12.97 13.51 -5.09
N THR A 167 -11.88 14.08 -5.59
CA THR A 167 -11.50 15.46 -5.27
C THR A 167 -12.33 16.48 -6.05
N SER A 168 -13.07 16.00 -7.05
CA SER A 168 -13.97 16.80 -7.89
C SER A 168 -15.43 16.61 -7.49
N GLN A 169 -16.18 17.71 -7.37
CA GLN A 169 -17.62 17.66 -7.14
C GLN A 169 -18.35 16.99 -8.31
N LEU A 170 -19.46 16.31 -8.02
CA LEU A 170 -20.29 15.67 -9.04
C LEU A 170 -20.75 16.66 -10.11
N GLN A 171 -21.10 17.90 -9.72
CA GLN A 171 -21.50 18.93 -10.67
C GLN A 171 -20.37 19.31 -11.65
N ALA A 172 -19.11 19.25 -11.21
CA ALA A 172 -17.97 19.63 -12.04
C ALA A 172 -17.61 18.55 -13.08
N ARG A 173 -17.64 17.27 -12.68
CA ARG A 173 -17.30 16.15 -13.57
C ARG A 173 -18.47 15.62 -14.40
N GLY A 174 -19.71 15.96 -14.03
CA GLY A 174 -20.91 15.54 -14.73
C GLY A 174 -21.30 14.07 -14.52
N VAL A 175 -22.39 13.67 -15.18
CA VAL A 175 -22.95 12.31 -15.13
C VAL A 175 -22.90 11.69 -16.53
N ASN A 176 -22.36 10.47 -16.63
CA ASN A 176 -22.36 9.71 -17.86
C ASN A 176 -23.71 8.98 -18.03
N GLN A 177 -24.58 9.54 -18.88
CA GLN A 177 -25.92 9.01 -19.09
C GLN A 177 -25.92 7.60 -19.70
N GLU A 178 -24.94 7.26 -20.55
CA GLU A 178 -24.84 5.93 -21.16
C GLU A 178 -24.56 4.85 -20.13
N LYS A 179 -23.66 5.12 -19.18
CA LYS A 179 -23.36 4.20 -18.08
C LYS A 179 -24.53 4.06 -17.11
N LEU A 180 -25.33 5.11 -16.96
CA LEU A 180 -26.51 5.09 -16.10
C LEU A 180 -27.64 4.21 -16.66
N GLN A 181 -27.81 4.19 -17.99
CA GLN A 181 -28.84 3.40 -18.67
C GLN A 181 -28.48 1.91 -18.84
N LYS A 182 -27.20 1.55 -18.67
CA LYS A 182 -26.68 0.19 -18.86
C LYS A 182 -26.90 -0.75 -17.65
N GLU A 183 -27.68 -0.37 -16.64
CA GLU A 183 -28.05 -1.34 -15.61
C GLU A 183 -28.80 -2.52 -16.23
N PRO A 184 -28.47 -3.77 -15.86
CA PRO A 184 -29.32 -4.89 -16.21
C PRO A 184 -30.63 -4.72 -15.43
N SER A 185 -31.74 -4.62 -16.16
CA SER A 185 -33.07 -4.75 -15.57
C SER A 185 -33.09 -5.98 -14.65
N LEU A 186 -33.48 -5.81 -13.40
CA LEU A 186 -33.78 -6.93 -12.50
C LEU A 186 -34.69 -7.91 -13.27
N PRO A 187 -34.42 -9.23 -13.25
CA PRO A 187 -35.27 -10.18 -13.94
C PRO A 187 -36.70 -10.03 -13.38
N GLU A 188 -37.66 -9.76 -14.27
CA GLU A 188 -39.08 -9.80 -13.93
C GLU A 188 -39.38 -11.18 -13.34
N ILE A 189 -39.81 -11.23 -12.08
CA ILE A 189 -40.31 -12.47 -11.50
C ILE A 189 -41.65 -12.76 -12.21
N PRO A 190 -41.76 -13.81 -13.04
CA PRO A 190 -43.01 -14.10 -13.71
C PRO A 190 -44.10 -14.39 -12.65
N MET A 191 -45.20 -13.63 -12.72
CA MET A 191 -46.37 -13.71 -11.83
C MET A 191 -47.14 -15.05 -11.87
N ASN A 192 -46.58 -16.10 -12.48
CA ASN A 192 -47.26 -17.39 -12.71
C ASN A 192 -46.96 -18.47 -11.66
N ILE A 193 -46.51 -18.11 -10.45
CA ILE A 193 -46.37 -19.07 -9.34
C ILE A 193 -47.37 -18.73 -8.22
N LEU A 194 -48.65 -18.56 -8.56
CA LEU A 194 -49.77 -18.50 -7.62
C LEU A 194 -51.08 -19.05 -8.24
N GLN A 195 -51.01 -20.17 -8.96
CA GLN A 195 -52.19 -20.96 -9.31
C GLN A 195 -51.97 -22.44 -8.99
#